data_AF-A0A7S4CLE8-F1
#
_entry.id   AF-A0A7S4CLE8-F1
#
_cell.length_a   1.000
_cell.length_b   1.000
_cell.length_c   1.000
_cell.angle_alpha   90.00
_cell.angle_beta   90.00
_cell.angle_gamma   90.00
#
_symmetry.space_group_name_H-M   'P 1'
#
loop_
_entity.id
_entity.type
_entity.pdbx_description
1 polymer ?
#
loop_
_entity_poly.entity_id
_entity_poly.type
_entity_poly.pdbx_seq_one_letter_code
_entity_poly.pdbx_strand_id
1 'polypeptide(L)'
;TMCSDRCARSNSGTLSGTAPHSSSNPNVGSTQEMPSRDHSNLSSSGLAVDTDLCRLHVTFHGCSMYATHHKFGMAYLMRTGFWRWAATNRIVVLYPQMRACPGAAWGLRHGCWDAEG
;
A
#
# COMPACT_ATOMS: atom_id res chain seq x y z
N THR A 1 -23.29 -8.45 -6.42
CA THR A 1 -22.60 -7.77 -7.54
C THR A 1 -21.16 -8.22 -7.57
N MET A 2 -20.88 -9.34 -8.27
CA MET A 2 -19.53 -9.76 -8.62
C MET A 2 -19.26 -9.24 -10.04
N CYS A 3 -18.13 -8.56 -10.25
CA CYS A 3 -17.73 -8.12 -11.58
C CYS A 3 -17.62 -9.34 -12.51
N SER A 4 -18.44 -9.30 -13.56
CA SER A 4 -18.47 -10.23 -14.69
C SER A 4 -17.11 -10.28 -15.42
N ASP A 5 -16.52 -11.47 -15.50
CA ASP A 5 -15.65 -12.10 -16.51
C ASP A 5 -14.55 -11.30 -17.26
N ARG A 6 -14.31 -10.03 -16.93
CA ARG A 6 -13.26 -9.20 -17.56
C ARG A 6 -12.35 -8.47 -16.57
N CYS A 7 -12.42 -8.78 -15.28
CA CYS A 7 -11.44 -8.26 -14.33
C CYS A 7 -10.20 -9.14 -14.33
N ALA A 8 -9.03 -8.51 -14.44
CA ALA A 8 -7.77 -9.22 -14.30
C ALA A 8 -7.70 -9.89 -12.92
N ARG A 9 -7.29 -11.16 -12.89
CA ARG A 9 -7.35 -12.00 -11.67
C ARG A 9 -6.38 -11.50 -10.61
N SER A 10 -6.80 -11.52 -9.36
CA SER A 10 -5.93 -11.33 -8.19
C SER A 10 -5.16 -12.60 -7.86
N ASN A 11 -4.08 -12.47 -7.08
CA ASN A 11 -3.35 -13.62 -6.54
C ASN A 11 -4.13 -14.29 -5.40
N SER A 12 -4.53 -15.55 -5.61
CA SER A 12 -5.21 -16.39 -4.62
C SER A 12 -4.27 -17.28 -3.79
N GLY A 13 -2.98 -17.34 -4.14
CA GLY A 13 -1.94 -18.07 -3.43
C GLY A 13 -1.21 -17.23 -2.38
N THR A 14 -0.13 -17.80 -1.83
CA THR A 14 0.80 -17.11 -0.94
C THR A 14 1.62 -16.11 -1.74
N LEU A 15 1.81 -14.91 -1.18
CA LEU A 15 2.69 -13.90 -1.74
C LEU A 15 3.97 -13.92 -0.89
N SER A 16 5.11 -14.22 -1.52
CA SER A 16 6.41 -14.19 -0.87
C SER A 16 6.90 -12.74 -0.79
N GLY A 17 6.98 -12.20 0.43
CA GLY A 17 7.27 -10.80 0.73
C GLY A 17 6.66 -10.44 2.08
N THR A 18 7.45 -10.55 3.14
CA THR A 18 6.95 -10.66 4.53
C THR A 18 6.72 -9.34 5.25
N ALA A 19 7.09 -8.20 4.66
CA ALA A 19 6.87 -6.90 5.29
C ALA A 19 6.68 -5.76 4.25
N PRO A 20 5.82 -4.77 4.56
CA PRO A 20 5.77 -3.53 3.80
C PRO A 20 7.12 -2.80 3.89
N HIS A 21 7.59 -2.28 2.76
CA HIS A 21 8.71 -1.35 2.75
C HIS A 21 8.19 0.01 3.23
N SER A 22 8.88 0.61 4.19
CA SER A 22 8.52 1.92 4.72
C SER A 22 9.50 2.96 4.20
N SER A 23 8.98 4.05 3.63
CA SER A 23 9.80 5.19 3.21
C SER A 23 9.30 6.48 3.89
N SER A 24 10.21 7.43 4.10
CA SER A 24 9.87 8.74 4.66
C SER A 24 10.65 9.81 3.90
N ASN A 25 9.94 10.80 3.37
CA ASN A 25 10.49 11.89 2.59
C ASN A 25 9.87 13.22 3.05
N PRO A 26 10.65 14.30 3.16
CA PRO A 26 10.13 15.59 3.63
C PRO A 26 9.06 16.21 2.71
N ASN A 27 9.08 15.90 1.41
CA ASN A 27 8.18 16.49 0.41
C ASN A 27 6.90 15.68 0.19
N VAL A 28 6.96 14.35 0.39
CA VAL A 28 5.81 13.44 0.13
C VAL A 28 5.34 12.68 1.38
N GLY A 29 5.99 12.89 2.54
CA GLY A 29 5.61 12.29 3.81
C GLY A 29 6.04 10.83 3.96
N SER A 30 5.33 10.09 4.83
CA SER A 30 5.59 8.67 5.05
C SER A 30 4.70 7.80 4.17
N THR A 31 5.30 6.81 3.52
CA THR A 31 4.60 5.83 2.69
C THR A 31 4.94 4.41 3.09
N GLN A 32 4.00 3.51 2.83
CA GLN A 32 4.23 2.08 2.88
C GLN A 32 3.99 1.49 1.50
N GLU A 33 4.87 0.60 1.09
CA GLU A 33 4.83 -0.09 -0.19
C GLU A 33 4.75 -1.58 0.07
N MET A 34 3.76 -2.24 -0.52
CA MET A 34 3.68 -3.69 -0.47
C MET A 34 4.37 -4.26 -1.71
N PRO A 35 5.32 -5.21 -1.55
CA PRO A 35 5.91 -5.88 -2.70
C PRO A 35 4.82 -6.55 -3.54
N SER A 36 4.77 -6.21 -4.82
CA SER A 36 3.90 -6.89 -5.78
C SER A 36 4.47 -8.26 -6.18
N ARG A 37 5.77 -8.49 -6.01
CA ARG A 37 6.42 -9.78 -6.34
C ARG A 37 7.50 -10.11 -5.32
N ASP A 38 7.86 -11.38 -5.30
CA ASP A 38 8.99 -11.86 -4.52
C ASP A 38 10.30 -11.36 -5.13
N HIS A 39 11.00 -10.48 -4.42
CA HIS A 39 12.35 -10.05 -4.78
C HIS A 39 13.43 -10.92 -4.11
N SER A 40 13.07 -11.99 -3.39
CA SER A 40 14.01 -12.81 -2.61
C SER A 40 15.02 -13.61 -3.44
N ASN A 41 14.86 -13.67 -4.76
CA ASN A 41 15.85 -14.21 -5.70
C ASN A 41 16.64 -13.11 -6.44
N LEU A 42 16.84 -11.93 -5.85
CA LEU A 42 17.92 -11.04 -6.26
C LEU A 42 19.27 -11.64 -5.79
N SER A 43 19.73 -12.70 -6.47
CA SER A 43 21.15 -13.01 -6.47
C SER A 43 21.87 -11.79 -7.04
N SER A 44 22.91 -11.35 -6.34
CA SER A 44 23.75 -10.17 -6.56
C SER A 44 24.58 -10.21 -7.87
N SER A 45 24.04 -10.80 -8.93
CA SER A 45 24.62 -10.91 -10.26
C SER A 45 23.77 -10.11 -11.26
N GLY A 46 23.85 -8.78 -11.16
CA GLY A 46 23.16 -7.87 -12.08
C GLY A 46 21.75 -7.53 -11.62
N LEU A 47 21.53 -6.23 -11.39
CA LEU A 47 20.21 -5.63 -11.28
C LEU A 47 19.43 -5.94 -12.57
N ALA A 48 18.75 -7.07 -12.62
CA ALA A 48 17.61 -7.22 -13.50
C ALA A 48 16.55 -6.26 -12.97
N VAL A 49 16.69 -4.98 -13.33
CA VAL A 49 15.59 -4.04 -13.35
C VAL A 49 14.54 -4.73 -14.21
N ASP A 50 13.41 -5.06 -13.62
CA ASP A 50 12.21 -5.38 -14.39
C ASP A 50 11.95 -4.13 -15.25
N THR A 51 12.40 -4.16 -16.50
CA THR A 51 12.25 -3.05 -17.44
C THR A 51 10.81 -2.95 -17.96
N ASP A 52 9.93 -3.88 -17.57
CA ASP A 52 8.52 -3.75 -17.83
C ASP A 52 7.95 -2.55 -17.08
N LEU A 53 7.30 -1.66 -17.83
CA LEU A 53 6.58 -0.52 -17.29
C LEU A 53 5.48 -1.01 -16.34
N CYS A 54 5.59 -0.65 -15.06
CA CYS A 54 4.55 -0.86 -14.06
C CYS A 54 3.61 0.34 -14.01
N ARG A 55 2.32 0.07 -13.74
CA ARG A 55 1.35 1.12 -13.37
C ARG A 55 1.44 1.39 -11.87
N LEU A 56 1.17 2.63 -11.46
CA LEU A 56 1.10 3.00 -10.05
C LEU A 56 -0.38 3.13 -9.61
N HIS A 57 -0.73 2.53 -8.48
CA HIS A 57 -2.00 2.76 -7.81
C HIS A 57 -1.73 3.32 -6.41
N VAL A 58 -2.29 4.48 -6.11
CA VAL A 58 -2.21 5.08 -4.77
C VAL A 58 -3.54 4.86 -4.08
N THR A 59 -3.49 4.34 -2.85
CA THR A 59 -4.70 4.01 -2.09
C THR A 59 -4.66 4.63 -0.71
N PHE A 60 -5.78 5.27 -0.32
CA PHE A 60 -5.89 6.12 0.86
C PHE A 60 -6.77 5.48 1.92
N HIS A 61 -6.22 5.31 3.12
CA HIS A 61 -6.97 4.79 4.26
C HIS A 61 -8.01 5.79 4.78
N GLY A 62 -9.03 5.32 5.48
CA GLY A 62 -9.97 6.19 6.20
C GLY A 62 -9.41 6.75 7.51
N CYS A 63 -10.19 7.58 8.19
CA CYS A 63 -9.85 8.06 9.53
C CYS A 63 -9.60 6.90 10.51
N SER A 64 -8.62 7.04 11.40
CA SER A 64 -8.20 6.04 12.40
C SER A 64 -7.72 4.70 11.82
N MET A 65 -7.35 4.67 10.53
CA MET A 65 -6.85 3.47 9.84
C MET A 65 -5.36 3.60 9.45
N TYR A 66 -4.64 4.55 10.02
CA TYR A 66 -3.20 4.72 9.83
C TYR A 66 -2.42 3.58 10.51
N ALA A 67 -1.24 3.25 9.97
CA ALA A 67 -0.46 2.06 10.33
C ALA A 67 -0.11 1.92 11.83
N THR A 68 0.02 3.04 12.55
CA THR A 68 0.33 3.05 14.00
C THR A 68 -0.90 3.17 14.88
N HIS A 69 -2.12 3.12 14.33
CA HIS A 69 -3.34 3.17 15.11
C HIS A 69 -3.52 1.86 15.89
N HIS A 70 -3.63 1.93 17.21
CA HIS A 70 -3.68 0.79 18.12
C HIS A 70 -4.72 -0.30 17.77
N LYS A 71 -5.88 0.05 17.18
CA LYS A 71 -6.90 -0.95 16.79
C LYS A 71 -6.72 -1.51 15.38
N PHE A 72 -6.20 -0.70 14.46
CA PHE A 72 -6.18 -1.04 13.03
C PHE A 72 -4.81 -1.54 12.59
N GLY A 73 -3.73 -0.96 13.12
CA GLY A 73 -2.37 -1.29 12.72
C GLY A 73 -2.23 -1.32 11.20
N MET A 74 -1.68 -2.42 10.70
CA MET A 74 -1.48 -2.67 9.26
C MET A 74 -2.71 -3.22 8.53
N ALA A 75 -3.88 -3.30 9.17
CA ALA A 75 -5.05 -3.98 8.60
C ALA A 75 -5.50 -3.39 7.26
N TYR A 76 -5.41 -2.07 7.07
CA TYR A 76 -5.77 -1.44 5.80
C TYR A 76 -4.91 -1.96 4.64
N LEU A 77 -3.59 -2.04 4.84
CA LEU A 77 -2.68 -2.53 3.81
C LEU A 77 -2.90 -4.01 3.53
N MET A 78 -3.06 -4.81 4.60
CA MET A 78 -3.09 -6.27 4.49
C MET A 78 -4.43 -6.82 4.02
N ARG A 79 -5.55 -6.14 4.34
CA ARG A 79 -6.91 -6.70 4.19
C ARG A 79 -7.75 -6.07 3.08
N THR A 80 -7.33 -4.96 2.49
CA THR A 80 -8.05 -4.34 1.34
C THR A 80 -7.94 -5.15 0.05
N GLY A 81 -6.94 -6.03 -0.06
CA GLY A 81 -6.75 -6.90 -1.23
C GLY A 81 -6.04 -6.25 -2.41
N PHE A 82 -5.77 -4.93 -2.37
CA PHE A 82 -5.09 -4.21 -3.45
C PHE A 82 -3.71 -4.81 -3.76
N TRP A 83 -2.91 -5.13 -2.75
CA TRP A 83 -1.60 -5.75 -2.93
C TRP A 83 -1.68 -7.12 -3.63
N ARG A 84 -2.68 -7.95 -3.29
CA ARG A 84 -2.88 -9.26 -3.94
C ARG A 84 -3.28 -9.12 -5.40
N TRP A 85 -4.08 -8.10 -5.71
CA TRP A 85 -4.43 -7.82 -7.09
C TRP A 85 -3.22 -7.28 -7.85
N ALA A 86 -2.47 -6.35 -7.28
CA ALA A 86 -1.29 -5.76 -7.89
C ALA A 86 -0.21 -6.79 -8.26
N ALA A 87 -0.08 -7.84 -7.45
CA ALA A 87 0.93 -8.87 -7.63
C ALA A 87 0.90 -9.61 -8.97
N THR A 88 -0.28 -9.72 -9.58
CA THR A 88 -0.50 -10.40 -10.86
C THR A 88 -0.71 -9.42 -12.01
N ASN A 89 -0.62 -8.11 -11.76
CA ASN A 89 -1.13 -7.09 -12.68
C ASN A 89 -0.11 -6.01 -13.09
N ARG A 90 1.19 -6.18 -12.78
CA ARG A 90 2.25 -5.17 -13.02
C ARG A 90 1.89 -3.80 -12.44
N ILE A 91 1.44 -3.82 -11.19
CA ILE A 91 1.05 -2.61 -10.46
C ILE A 91 1.86 -2.52 -9.18
N VAL A 92 2.38 -1.33 -8.89
CA VAL A 92 2.90 -0.98 -7.57
C VAL A 92 1.77 -0.30 -6.81
N VAL A 93 1.55 -0.70 -5.56
CA VAL A 93 0.56 -0.06 -4.68
C VAL A 93 1.27 0.75 -3.61
N LEU A 94 1.04 2.06 -3.65
CA LEU A 94 1.52 2.98 -2.63
C LEU A 94 0.41 3.22 -1.59
N TYR A 95 0.77 3.11 -0.32
CA TYR A 95 -0.09 3.38 0.84
C TYR A 95 0.48 4.56 1.64
N PRO A 96 0.21 5.82 1.23
CA PRO A 96 0.55 6.98 2.04
C PRO A 96 -0.06 6.87 3.45
N GLN A 97 0.68 7.36 4.46
CA GLN A 97 0.27 7.27 5.85
C GLN A 97 0.10 8.66 6.46
N MET A 98 -1.10 8.94 6.99
CA MET A 98 -1.31 10.08 7.88
C MET A 98 -0.85 9.76 9.30
N ARG A 99 -0.48 10.79 10.05
CA ARG A 99 -0.25 10.70 11.50
C ARG A 99 -1.34 11.47 12.22
N ALA A 100 -1.92 10.85 13.25
CA ALA A 100 -2.83 11.56 14.14
C ALA A 100 -2.08 12.69 14.87
N CYS A 101 -2.73 13.84 14.99
CA CYS A 101 -2.24 14.98 15.76
C CYS A 101 -3.13 15.17 17.00
N PRO A 102 -2.74 14.65 18.17
CA PRO A 102 -3.50 14.85 19.40
C PRO A 102 -3.71 16.34 19.68
N GLY A 103 -4.94 16.74 20.01
CA GLY A 103 -5.29 18.13 20.29
C GLY A 103 -5.70 18.99 19.08
N ALA A 104 -5.41 18.58 17.84
CA ALA A 104 -5.82 19.29 16.60
C ALA A 104 -7.30 19.05 16.23
N ALA A 105 -7.91 19.70 15.22
CA ALA A 105 -9.32 19.46 14.84
C ALA A 105 -9.66 17.97 14.58
N TRP A 106 -10.96 17.62 14.59
CA TRP A 106 -11.43 16.21 14.57
C TRP A 106 -10.74 15.37 13.49
N GLY A 107 -10.66 15.85 12.25
CA GLY A 107 -10.00 15.13 11.16
C GLY A 107 -8.53 14.78 11.46
N LEU A 108 -7.74 15.79 11.86
CA LEU A 108 -6.32 15.62 12.20
C LEU A 108 -6.12 14.77 13.46
N ARG A 109 -7.01 14.89 14.45
CA ARG A 109 -7.03 14.03 15.66
C ARG A 109 -7.19 12.56 15.30
N HIS A 110 -7.93 12.25 14.24
CA HIS A 110 -8.15 10.90 13.75
C HIS A 110 -7.25 10.50 12.58
N GLY A 111 -6.25 11.31 12.21
CA GLY A 111 -5.36 11.03 11.09
C GLY A 111 -6.12 10.86 9.76
N CYS A 112 -7.15 11.66 9.54
CA CYS A 112 -7.87 11.73 8.27
C CYS A 112 -7.04 12.48 7.22
N TRP A 113 -7.31 12.20 5.94
CA TRP A 113 -6.87 13.05 4.85
C TRP A 113 -7.64 14.36 4.87
N ASP A 114 -6.99 15.44 4.42
CA ASP A 114 -7.65 16.72 4.21
C ASP A 114 -8.51 16.62 2.95
N ALA A 115 -9.82 16.61 3.14
CA ALA A 115 -10.81 16.54 2.06
C ALA A 115 -11.73 17.77 2.06
N GLU A 116 -11.42 18.77 2.89
CA GLU A 116 -12.16 20.02 2.96
C GLU A 116 -11.41 21.07 2.15
N GLY A 117 -11.68 21.08 0.83
CA GLY A 117 -11.17 22.04 -0.14
C GLY A 117 -12.22 22.42 -1.16
#